data_AF-A0A7C0WEX3-F1
#
_entry.id   AF-A0A7C0WEX3-F1
#
_cell.length_a   1.000
_cell.length_b   1.000
_cell.length_c   1.000
_cell.angle_alpha   90.00
_cell.angle_beta   90.00
_cell.angle_gamma   90.00
#
_symmetry.space_group_name_H-M   'P 1'
#
loop_
_entity.id
_entity.type
_entity.pdbx_description
1 polymer ?
#
loop_
_entity_poly.entity_id
_entity_poly.type
_entity_poly.pdbx_seq_one_letter_code
_entity_poly.pdbx_strand_id
1 'polypeptide(L)'
;GQTVGDHAFSVAQHSLLVERIASALRPDLSTRWRLAALLHDAPEYVVGDLISPFKAAIGLDYREMEGRLLRAVHIRFGLPGEIPKTITALVKRADKMAAFLEATRLAGFSEPEARRFFTAPRGLPERALVEIRNIRPLPATEAQNQFMARFEELIERGKS
;
A
#
# COMPACT_ATOMS: atom_id res chain seq x y z
N GLY A 1 -10.79 -9.95 -4.55
CA GLY A 1 -11.74 -10.97 -5.05
C GLY A 1 -11.26 -11.80 -6.23
N GLN A 2 -10.05 -11.60 -6.76
CA GLN A 2 -9.46 -12.46 -7.80
C GLN A 2 -8.00 -12.74 -7.46
N THR A 3 -7.77 -13.61 -6.49
CA THR A 3 -6.44 -14.12 -6.16
C THR A 3 -6.46 -15.63 -6.19
N VAL A 4 -5.42 -16.25 -6.73
CA VAL A 4 -5.24 -17.70 -6.72
C VAL A 4 -4.93 -18.13 -5.28
N GLY A 5 -5.79 -18.96 -4.69
CA GLY A 5 -5.64 -19.53 -3.34
C GLY A 5 -6.90 -19.47 -2.49
N ASP A 6 -6.85 -20.07 -1.29
CA ASP A 6 -7.99 -20.21 -0.37
C ASP A 6 -8.40 -18.89 0.33
N HIS A 7 -7.59 -17.85 0.18
CA HIS A 7 -7.79 -16.55 0.80
C HIS A 7 -7.64 -15.42 -0.22
N ALA A 8 -8.41 -14.34 -0.01
CA ALA A 8 -8.25 -13.10 -0.75
C ALA A 8 -7.03 -12.33 -0.22
N PHE A 9 -6.20 -11.79 -1.11
CA PHE A 9 -5.21 -10.79 -0.70
C PHE A 9 -5.94 -9.51 -0.28
N SER A 10 -5.77 -9.13 0.99
CA SER A 10 -6.55 -8.03 1.60
C SER A 10 -5.85 -6.68 1.49
N VAL A 11 -6.62 -5.60 1.63
CA VAL A 11 -6.11 -4.21 1.72
C VAL A 11 -5.06 -4.07 2.84
N ALA A 12 -5.20 -4.81 3.94
CA ALA A 12 -4.21 -4.86 5.02
C ALA A 12 -2.86 -5.43 4.54
N GLN A 13 -2.88 -6.52 3.75
CA GLN A 13 -1.66 -7.09 3.17
C GLN A 13 -1.06 -6.18 2.10
N HIS A 14 -1.89 -5.54 1.28
CA HIS A 14 -1.47 -4.54 0.31
C HIS A 14 -0.72 -3.39 1.01
N SER A 15 -1.32 -2.82 2.05
CA SER A 15 -0.74 -1.74 2.84
C SER A 15 0.63 -2.10 3.45
N LEU A 16 0.77 -3.33 3.98
CA LEU A 16 2.04 -3.85 4.48
C LEU A 16 3.10 -3.96 3.36
N LEU A 17 2.70 -4.43 2.19
CA LEU A 17 3.58 -4.56 1.03
C LEU A 17 4.04 -3.18 0.54
N VAL A 18 3.14 -2.21 0.47
CA VAL A 18 3.46 -0.82 0.08
C VAL A 18 4.43 -0.18 1.05
N GLU A 19 4.22 -0.30 2.36
CA GLU A 19 5.16 0.21 3.36
C GLU A 19 6.54 -0.44 3.21
N ARG A 20 6.60 -1.76 3.04
CA ARG A 20 7.86 -2.49 2.84
C ARG A 20 8.60 -2.03 1.60
N ILE A 21 7.90 -1.84 0.48
CA ILE A 21 8.50 -1.34 -0.77
C ILE A 21 8.98 0.10 -0.58
N ALA A 22 8.20 0.98 0.04
CA ALA A 22 8.58 2.37 0.28
C ALA A 22 9.84 2.47 1.16
N SER A 23 9.92 1.68 2.23
CA SER A 23 11.08 1.57 3.11
C SER A 23 12.32 1.00 2.41
N ALA A 24 12.15 0.07 1.48
CA ALA A 24 13.25 -0.48 0.70
C ALA A 24 13.73 0.47 -0.41
N LEU A 25 12.83 1.27 -1.00
CA LEU A 25 13.18 2.32 -1.97
C LEU A 25 13.90 3.50 -1.32
N ARG A 26 13.58 3.81 -0.05
CA ARG A 26 14.23 4.85 0.72
C ARG A 26 14.60 4.33 2.13
N PRO A 27 15.79 3.74 2.31
CA PRO A 27 16.21 3.19 3.61
C PRO A 27 16.23 4.23 4.76
N ASP A 28 16.50 5.49 4.46
CA ASP A 28 16.49 6.64 5.38
C ASP A 28 15.08 7.22 5.62
N LEU A 29 14.01 6.59 5.12
CA LEU A 29 12.64 7.06 5.32
C LEU A 29 12.29 7.08 6.81
N SER A 30 12.06 8.28 7.34
CA SER A 30 11.66 8.47 8.73
C SER A 30 10.38 7.70 9.06
N THR A 31 10.25 7.24 10.32
CA THR A 31 9.11 6.46 10.82
C THR A 31 7.75 7.05 10.44
N ARG A 32 7.55 8.36 10.57
CA ARG A 32 6.29 9.03 10.19
C ARG A 32 5.90 8.84 8.72
N TRP A 33 6.88 8.76 7.82
CA TRP A 33 6.61 8.55 6.39
C TRP A 33 6.40 7.09 6.02
N ARG A 34 6.95 6.17 6.82
CA ARG A 34 6.58 4.75 6.76
C ARG A 34 5.13 4.56 7.21
N LEU A 35 4.72 5.24 8.28
CA LEU A 35 3.34 5.26 8.75
C LEU A 35 2.39 5.81 7.67
N ALA A 36 2.76 6.90 7.01
CA ALA A 36 1.98 7.44 5.88
C ALA A 36 1.84 6.42 4.73
N ALA A 37 2.87 5.62 4.44
CA ALA A 37 2.80 4.55 3.46
C ALA A 37 1.87 3.40 3.92
N LEU A 38 1.93 3.01 5.20
CA LEU A 38 1.06 1.98 5.76
C LEU A 38 -0.42 2.40 5.76
N LEU A 39 -0.71 3.69 5.94
CA LEU A 39 -2.07 4.23 6.04
C LEU A 39 -2.66 4.73 4.71
N HIS A 40 -1.97 4.54 3.59
CA HIS A 40 -2.35 5.19 2.32
C HIS A 40 -3.75 4.79 1.84
N ASP A 41 -4.17 3.55 2.08
CA ASP A 41 -5.49 3.01 1.74
C ASP A 41 -6.46 2.96 2.93
N ALA A 42 -6.14 3.61 4.05
CA ALA A 42 -7.07 3.71 5.18
C ALA A 42 -8.48 4.23 4.80
N PRO A 43 -8.67 5.15 3.83
CA PRO A 43 -10.01 5.53 3.37
C PRO A 43 -10.86 4.35 2.90
N GLU A 44 -10.25 3.31 2.31
CA GLU A 44 -10.96 2.16 1.73
C GLU A 44 -11.74 1.33 2.76
N TYR A 45 -11.36 1.41 4.05
CA TYR A 45 -12.17 0.84 5.13
C TYR A 45 -13.57 1.44 5.21
N VAL A 46 -13.70 2.73 4.87
CA VAL A 46 -14.98 3.47 4.95
C VAL A 46 -15.77 3.36 3.65
N VAL A 47 -15.09 3.37 2.50
CA VAL A 47 -15.73 3.48 1.17
C VAL A 47 -15.78 2.16 0.39
N GLY A 48 -15.05 1.14 0.83
CA GLY A 48 -14.82 -0.10 0.09
C GLY A 48 -13.64 0.02 -0.90
N ASP A 49 -12.95 -1.09 -1.13
CA ASP A 49 -11.86 -1.19 -2.11
C ASP A 49 -12.42 -1.12 -3.54
N LEU A 50 -11.98 -0.13 -4.31
CA LEU A 50 -12.32 0.05 -5.71
C LEU A 50 -11.05 0.03 -6.56
N ILE A 51 -11.01 -0.84 -7.57
CA ILE A 51 -9.87 -0.86 -8.48
C ILE A 51 -9.70 0.49 -9.22
N SER A 52 -8.45 0.86 -9.49
CA SER A 52 -8.07 2.15 -10.10
C SER A 52 -8.90 2.57 -11.33
N PRO A 53 -9.26 1.68 -12.29
CA PRO A 53 -10.13 2.05 -13.42
C PRO A 53 -11.50 2.59 -12.99
N PHE A 54 -12.12 2.03 -11.95
CA PHE A 54 -13.41 2.50 -11.43
C PHE A 54 -13.27 3.83 -10.71
N LYS A 55 -12.22 4.04 -9.90
CA LYS A 55 -11.92 5.34 -9.28
C LYS A 55 -11.76 6.46 -10.33
N ALA A 56 -11.32 6.13 -11.54
CA ALA A 56 -11.23 7.09 -12.65
C ALA A 56 -12.59 7.39 -13.31
N ALA A 57 -13.50 6.40 -13.33
CA ALA A 57 -14.82 6.52 -13.94
C ALA A 57 -15.85 7.26 -13.07
N ILE A 58 -15.75 7.16 -11.73
CA ILE A 58 -16.70 7.80 -10.79
C ILE A 58 -16.57 9.33 -10.76
N GLY A 59 -15.37 9.86 -11.05
CA GLY A 59 -15.15 11.30 -11.19
C GLY A 59 -14.45 11.96 -10.00
N LEU A 60 -14.40 13.30 -10.04
CA LEU A 60 -13.57 14.11 -9.13
C LEU A 60 -14.06 14.09 -7.68
N ASP A 61 -15.37 14.08 -7.46
CA ASP A 61 -15.97 14.16 -6.12
C ASP A 61 -15.55 12.97 -5.22
N TYR A 62 -15.42 11.77 -5.81
CA TYR A 62 -14.96 10.59 -5.09
C TYR A 62 -13.51 10.72 -4.63
N ARG A 63 -12.63 11.22 -5.51
CA ARG A 63 -11.21 11.44 -5.18
C ARG A 63 -11.05 12.53 -4.11
N GLU A 64 -11.88 13.57 -4.15
CA GLU A 64 -11.89 14.58 -3.11
C GLU A 64 -12.33 14.01 -1.75
N MET A 65 -13.36 13.16 -1.75
CA MET A 65 -13.83 12.48 -0.54
C MET A 65 -12.74 11.57 0.05
N GLU A 66 -12.10 10.70 -0.77
CA GLU A 66 -10.96 9.88 -0.33
C GLU A 66 -9.84 10.74 0.26
N GLY A 67 -9.53 11.87 -0.41
CA GLY A 67 -8.54 12.83 0.08
C GLY A 67 -8.91 13.44 1.43
N ARG A 68 -10.19 13.77 1.67
CA ARG A 68 -10.67 14.29 2.96
C ARG A 68 -10.56 13.24 4.06
N LEU A 69 -10.92 11.99 3.78
CA LEU A 69 -10.77 10.87 4.70
C LEU A 69 -9.29 10.61 5.06
N LEU A 70 -8.41 10.57 4.05
CA LEU A 70 -6.98 10.35 4.27
C LEU A 70 -6.36 11.48 5.11
N ARG A 71 -6.75 12.74 4.85
CA ARG A 71 -6.34 13.88 5.69
C ARG A 71 -6.75 13.71 7.15
N ALA A 72 -7.99 13.27 7.40
CA ALA A 72 -8.47 13.03 8.75
C ALA A 72 -7.70 11.90 9.45
N VAL A 73 -7.42 10.80 8.73
CA VAL A 73 -6.59 9.69 9.21
C VAL A 73 -5.18 10.16 9.56
N HIS A 74 -4.53 10.93 8.68
CA HIS A 74 -3.21 11.49 8.94
C HIS A 74 -3.17 12.31 10.23
N ILE A 75 -4.09 13.27 10.38
CA ILE A 75 -4.18 14.12 11.56
C ILE A 75 -4.39 13.28 12.83
N ARG A 76 -5.29 12.30 12.77
CA ARG A 76 -5.60 11.40 13.90
C ARG A 76 -4.38 10.65 14.43
N PHE A 77 -3.40 10.37 13.57
CA PHE A 77 -2.19 9.61 13.90
C PHE A 77 -0.91 10.45 13.90
N GLY A 78 -1.03 11.79 14.01
CA GLY A 78 0.10 12.69 14.20
C GLY A 78 0.90 13.00 12.93
N LEU A 79 0.36 12.71 11.76
CA LEU A 79 0.90 13.14 10.47
C LEU A 79 0.32 14.50 10.08
N PRO A 80 1.04 15.31 9.28
CA PRO A 80 0.42 16.48 8.68
C PRO A 80 -0.72 16.03 7.76
N GLY A 81 -1.84 16.77 7.75
CA GLY A 81 -2.98 16.44 6.88
C GLY A 81 -2.53 16.24 5.44
N GLU A 82 -1.69 17.14 4.94
CA GLU A 82 -1.00 17.00 3.67
C GLU A 82 0.48 16.62 3.89
N ILE A 83 0.88 15.47 3.36
CA ILE A 83 2.28 15.02 3.39
C ILE A 83 3.08 15.66 2.24
N PRO A 84 4.41 15.77 2.35
CA PRO A 84 5.23 16.36 1.29
C PRO A 84 5.05 15.63 -0.04
N LYS A 85 5.03 16.37 -1.16
CA LYS A 85 4.85 15.80 -2.51
C LYS A 85 5.84 14.67 -2.84
N THR A 86 7.06 14.74 -2.31
CA THR A 86 8.08 13.71 -2.47
C THR A 86 7.72 12.40 -1.75
N ILE A 87 7.01 12.48 -0.63
CA ILE A 87 6.49 11.31 0.09
C ILE A 87 5.26 10.75 -0.64
N THR A 88 4.33 11.61 -1.08
CA THR A 88 3.18 11.19 -1.89
C THR A 88 3.64 10.43 -3.15
N ALA A 89 4.66 10.95 -3.85
CA ALA A 89 5.21 10.30 -5.04
C ALA A 89 5.89 8.96 -4.72
N LEU A 90 6.57 8.85 -3.57
CA LEU A 90 7.18 7.61 -3.11
C LEU A 90 6.11 6.54 -2.80
N VAL A 91 5.09 6.89 -2.03
CA VAL A 91 3.99 5.97 -1.67
C VAL A 91 3.27 5.51 -2.94
N LYS A 92 2.92 6.43 -3.84
CA LYS A 92 2.28 6.08 -5.12
C LYS A 92 3.15 5.18 -6.00
N ARG A 93 4.48 5.34 -5.96
CA ARG A 93 5.40 4.45 -6.67
C ARG A 93 5.42 3.06 -6.03
N ALA A 94 5.41 2.98 -4.70
CA ALA A 94 5.39 1.72 -3.96
C ALA A 94 4.08 0.94 -4.18
N ASP A 95 2.94 1.62 -4.11
CA ASP A 95 1.60 1.10 -4.45
C ASP A 95 1.58 0.48 -5.86
N LYS A 96 2.01 1.23 -6.88
CA LYS A 96 2.10 0.69 -8.25
C LYS A 96 3.00 -0.54 -8.40
N MET A 97 4.03 -0.68 -7.56
CA MET A 97 4.89 -1.85 -7.53
C MET A 97 4.23 -3.02 -6.80
N ALA A 98 3.48 -2.76 -5.73
CA ALA A 98 2.65 -3.75 -5.03
C ALA A 98 1.58 -4.31 -5.99
N ALA A 99 0.84 -3.43 -6.68
CA ALA A 99 -0.15 -3.84 -7.67
C ALA A 99 0.44 -4.68 -8.82
N PHE A 100 1.67 -4.37 -9.27
CA PHE A 100 2.37 -5.22 -10.26
C PHE A 100 2.63 -6.63 -9.71
N LEU A 101 3.07 -6.74 -8.46
CA LEU A 101 3.35 -8.02 -7.81
C LEU A 101 2.07 -8.82 -7.60
N GLU A 102 1.00 -8.18 -7.15
CA GLU A 102 -0.31 -8.82 -7.00
C GLU A 102 -0.84 -9.33 -8.33
N ALA A 103 -0.78 -8.52 -9.39
CA ALA A 103 -1.22 -8.91 -10.72
C ALA A 103 -0.45 -10.15 -11.23
N THR A 104 0.88 -10.14 -11.12
CA THR A 104 1.76 -11.20 -11.67
C THR A 104 1.86 -12.44 -10.81
N ARG A 105 1.64 -12.34 -9.49
CA ARG A 105 1.80 -13.47 -8.56
C ARG A 105 0.47 -14.06 -8.11
N LEU A 106 -0.57 -13.24 -8.01
CA LEU A 106 -1.82 -13.63 -7.38
C LEU A 106 -2.99 -13.64 -8.38
N ALA A 107 -3.01 -12.73 -9.35
CA ALA A 107 -4.14 -12.61 -10.30
C ALA A 107 -3.90 -13.26 -11.67
N GLY A 108 -2.76 -13.92 -11.87
CA GLY A 108 -2.48 -14.71 -13.09
C GLY A 108 -2.06 -13.90 -14.32
N PHE A 109 -1.73 -12.61 -14.17
CA PHE A 109 -1.20 -11.80 -15.28
C PHE A 109 0.20 -12.27 -15.65
N SER A 110 0.50 -12.35 -16.95
CA SER A 110 1.88 -12.46 -17.39
C SER A 110 2.65 -11.16 -17.13
N GLU A 111 3.98 -11.23 -17.01
CA GLU A 111 4.79 -10.01 -16.87
C GLU A 111 4.57 -8.99 -18.01
N PRO A 112 4.53 -9.38 -19.30
CA PRO A 112 4.25 -8.44 -20.38
C PRO A 112 2.91 -7.73 -20.24
N GLU A 113 1.85 -8.42 -19.80
CA GLU A 113 0.54 -7.83 -19.57
C GLU A 113 0.56 -6.86 -18.39
N ALA A 114 1.13 -7.28 -17.25
CA ALA A 114 1.22 -6.43 -16.08
C ALA A 114 2.04 -5.15 -16.34
N ARG A 115 3.09 -5.21 -17.18
CA ARG A 115 3.88 -4.03 -17.58
C ARG A 115 3.09 -3.00 -18.37
N ARG A 116 1.96 -3.37 -19.00
CA ARG A 116 1.09 -2.42 -19.71
C ARG A 116 0.27 -1.56 -18.76
N PHE A 117 -0.03 -2.06 -17.55
CA PHE A 117 -0.93 -1.42 -16.60
C PHE A 117 -0.22 -0.92 -15.33
N PHE A 118 0.88 -1.56 -14.93
CA PHE A 118 1.54 -1.33 -13.63
C PHE A 118 3.05 -1.09 -13.77
N THR A 119 3.68 -0.66 -12.67
CA THR A 119 5.13 -0.38 -12.62
C THR A 119 5.88 -1.56 -12.03
N ALA A 120 6.71 -2.22 -12.83
CA ALA A 120 7.55 -3.32 -12.34
C ALA A 120 8.50 -2.86 -11.22
N PRO A 121 8.71 -3.68 -10.16
CA PRO A 121 9.66 -3.38 -9.09
C PRO A 121 11.07 -3.16 -9.66
N ARG A 122 11.62 -1.97 -9.44
CA ARG A 122 12.95 -1.53 -9.89
C ARG A 122 13.57 -0.58 -8.88
N GLY A 123 14.90 -0.63 -8.73
CA GLY A 123 15.65 0.22 -7.80
C GLY A 123 15.53 -0.22 -6.34
N LEU A 124 15.27 -1.51 -6.12
CA LEU A 124 15.22 -2.15 -4.80
C LEU A 124 16.47 -3.03 -4.63
N PRO A 125 17.03 -3.16 -3.42
CA PRO A 125 18.07 -4.13 -3.13
C PRO A 125 17.61 -5.57 -3.44
N GLU A 126 18.51 -6.45 -3.87
CA GLU A 126 18.18 -7.84 -4.25
C GLU A 126 17.42 -8.59 -3.14
N ARG A 127 17.88 -8.45 -1.89
CA ARG A 127 17.18 -9.03 -0.73
C ARG A 127 15.71 -8.60 -0.63
N ALA A 128 15.43 -7.31 -0.88
CA ALA A 128 14.09 -6.77 -0.80
C ALA A 128 13.23 -7.27 -1.97
N LEU A 129 13.82 -7.44 -3.17
CA LEU A 129 13.14 -8.04 -4.31
C LEU A 129 12.73 -9.49 -4.02
N VAL A 130 13.58 -10.28 -3.39
CA VAL A 130 13.25 -11.66 -3.00
C VAL A 130 12.10 -11.68 -1.99
N GLU A 131 12.16 -10.82 -0.96
CA GLU A 131 11.12 -10.75 0.08
C GLU A 131 9.75 -10.35 -0.49
N ILE A 132 9.68 -9.28 -1.29
CA ILE A 132 8.40 -8.79 -1.83
C ILE A 132 7.82 -9.68 -2.93
N ARG A 133 8.63 -10.55 -3.54
CA ARG A 133 8.15 -11.54 -4.52
C ARG A 133 7.47 -12.73 -3.86
N ASN A 134 7.77 -13.01 -2.60
CA ASN A 134 7.22 -14.13 -1.84
C ASN A 134 5.93 -13.75 -1.10
N ILE A 135 4.99 -13.11 -1.80
CA ILE A 135 3.68 -12.76 -1.26
C ILE A 135 2.71 -13.93 -1.40
N ARG A 136 1.90 -14.14 -0.36
CA ARG A 136 0.81 -15.13 -0.35
C ARG A 136 -0.40 -14.51 0.35
N PRO A 137 -1.63 -14.76 -0.12
CA PRO A 137 -2.82 -14.37 0.61
C PRO A 137 -2.87 -15.04 1.99
N LEU A 138 -3.27 -14.28 3.01
CA LEU A 138 -3.38 -14.75 4.39
C LEU A 138 -4.84 -14.78 4.84
N PRO A 139 -5.20 -15.59 5.85
CA PRO A 139 -6.46 -15.42 6.56
C PRO A 139 -6.65 -13.98 7.04
N ALA A 140 -7.88 -13.47 6.99
CA ALA A 140 -8.18 -12.09 7.35
C ALA A 140 -7.68 -11.70 8.75
N THR A 141 -7.86 -12.58 9.74
CA THR A 141 -7.38 -12.38 11.11
C THR A 141 -5.86 -12.25 11.18
N GLU A 142 -5.12 -13.03 10.40
CA GLU A 142 -3.65 -12.96 10.38
C GLU A 142 -3.18 -11.66 9.71
N ALA A 143 -3.78 -11.29 8.58
CA ALA A 143 -3.50 -10.03 7.91
C ALA A 143 -3.77 -8.81 8.82
N GLN A 144 -4.89 -8.84 9.55
CA GLN A 144 -5.24 -7.82 10.54
C GLN A 144 -4.19 -7.74 11.66
N ASN A 145 -3.80 -8.88 12.23
CA ASN A 145 -2.81 -8.91 13.31
C ASN A 145 -1.45 -8.37 12.85
N GLN A 146 -1.00 -8.75 11.65
CA GLN A 146 0.26 -8.23 11.09
C GLN A 146 0.20 -6.72 10.82
N PHE A 147 -0.93 -6.22 10.30
CA PHE A 147 -1.14 -4.79 10.08
C PHE A 147 -1.11 -4.01 11.41
N MET A 148 -1.85 -4.48 12.41
CA MET A 148 -1.92 -3.82 13.71
C MET A 148 -0.56 -3.80 14.42
N ALA A 149 0.16 -4.94 14.43
CA ALA A 149 1.50 -5.01 15.02
C ALA A 149 2.46 -4.02 14.34
N ARG A 150 2.42 -3.92 12.99
CA ARG A 150 3.26 -2.98 12.25
C ARG A 150 2.86 -1.52 12.50
N PHE A 151 1.57 -1.25 12.59
CA PHE A 151 1.04 0.07 12.91
C PHE A 151 1.50 0.53 14.29
N GLU A 152 1.38 -0.33 15.31
CA GLU A 152 1.84 -0.06 16.68
C GLU A 152 3.34 0.21 16.73
N GLU A 153 4.16 -0.62 16.08
CA GLU A 153 5.61 -0.44 15.99
C GLU A 153 5.98 0.95 15.42
N LEU A 154 5.27 1.41 14.38
CA LEU A 154 5.54 2.70 13.75
C LEU A 154 5.03 3.88 14.58
N ILE A 155 3.92 3.72 15.30
CA ILE A 155 3.40 4.75 16.21
C ILE A 155 4.33 4.93 17.42
N GLU A 156 4.81 3.84 18.02
CA GLU A 156 5.70 3.89 19.18
C GLU A 156 7.05 4.53 18.83
N ARG A 157 7.66 4.11 17.73
CA ARG A 157 8.93 4.68 17.25
C ARG A 157 8.82 6.12 16.77
N GLY A 158 7.62 6.60 16.47
CA GLY A 158 7.37 8.00 16.09
C GLY A 158 7.27 8.96 17.28
N LYS A 159 7.12 8.44 18.51
CA LYS A 159 7.09 9.20 19.76
C LYS A 159 8.48 9.41 20.39
N SER A 160 9.48 8.66 19.92
CA SER A 160 10.88 8.70 20.36
C SER A 160 11.68 9.68 19.51
#